data_AF-A0A060C6J6-F1
#
_entry.id   AF-A0A060C6J6-F1
#
_cell.length_a   1.000
_cell.length_b   1.000
_cell.length_c   1.000
_cell.angle_alpha   90.00
_cell.angle_beta   90.00
_cell.angle_gamma   90.00
#
_symmetry.space_group_name_H-M   'P 1'
#
loop_
_entity.id
_entity.type
_entity.pdbx_description
1 polymer ?
#
loop_
_entity_poly.entity_id
_entity_poly.type
_entity_poly.pdbx_seq_one_letter_code
_entity_poly.pdbx_strand_id
1 'polypeptide(L)'
;TRQVTDSILEMTEYNRFSKGIFNWVGFKTKYLDYQNRDRIAGKTSWSFWKLFGYSIEGIINFSEVPLMIASAVGIIAFLLAILSMAFIVVRKIFYGGSVNGWASLVTIVLGMGGLQLFC
;
A
#
# COMPACT_ATOMS: atom_id res chain seq x y z
N THR A 1 -13.32 -33.60 12.12
CA THR A 1 -12.31 -33.37 11.06
C THR A 1 -11.47 -32.16 11.43
N ARG A 2 -10.14 -32.21 11.19
CA ARG A 2 -9.18 -31.15 11.56
C ARG A 2 -8.92 -30.14 10.43
N GLN A 3 -9.91 -29.96 9.54
CA GLN A 3 -9.82 -29.18 8.31
C GLN A 3 -9.24 -27.77 8.52
N VAL A 4 -9.66 -27.06 9.56
CA VAL A 4 -9.15 -25.71 9.87
C VAL A 4 -7.64 -25.73 10.17
N THR A 5 -7.18 -26.72 10.93
CA THR A 5 -5.76 -26.85 11.28
C THR A 5 -4.92 -27.16 10.06
N ASP A 6 -5.40 -28.05 9.20
CA ASP A 6 -4.67 -28.50 8.01
C ASP A 6 -4.52 -27.33 7.02
N SER A 7 -5.59 -26.56 6.77
CA SER A 7 -5.52 -25.36 5.91
C SER A 7 -4.57 -24.27 6.43
N ILE A 8 -4.47 -24.09 7.75
CA ILE A 8 -3.52 -23.13 8.35
C ILE A 8 -2.08 -23.62 8.22
N LEU A 9 -1.85 -24.93 8.22
CA LEU A 9 -0.51 -25.51 8.05
C LEU A 9 -0.01 -25.42 6.60
N GLU A 10 -0.92 -25.35 5.62
CA GLU A 10 -0.60 -25.15 4.19
C GLU A 10 -0.23 -23.69 3.86
N MET A 11 -0.56 -22.72 4.72
CA MET A 11 -0.28 -21.31 4.51
C MET A 11 1.23 -21.00 4.55
N THR A 12 1.72 -20.28 3.53
CA THR A 12 3.13 -19.93 3.34
C THR A 12 3.52 -18.55 3.91
N GLU A 13 2.57 -17.83 4.49
CA GLU A 13 2.73 -16.47 4.99
C GLU A 13 3.78 -16.41 6.11
N TYR A 14 4.85 -15.63 5.86
CA TYR A 14 5.93 -15.44 6.82
C TYR A 14 5.48 -14.66 8.06
N ASN A 15 4.69 -13.60 7.87
CA ASN A 15 4.17 -12.80 8.97
C ASN A 15 2.91 -13.46 9.56
N ARG A 16 3.03 -14.03 10.77
CA ARG A 16 1.94 -14.73 11.46
C ARG A 16 0.99 -13.75 12.16
N PHE A 17 0.23 -13.01 11.37
CA PHE A 17 -0.91 -12.23 11.85
C PHE A 17 -2.12 -13.16 12.07
N SER A 18 -2.18 -13.84 13.23
CA SER A 18 -3.17 -14.89 13.50
C SER A 18 -4.63 -14.44 13.30
N LYS A 19 -4.96 -13.18 13.62
CA LYS A 19 -6.32 -12.65 13.43
C LYS A 19 -6.74 -12.64 11.95
N GLY A 20 -5.82 -12.35 11.05
CA GLY A 20 -6.07 -12.38 9.60
C GLY A 20 -6.05 -13.79 9.07
N ILE A 21 -5.07 -14.61 9.48
CA ILE A 21 -4.97 -16.03 9.08
C ILE A 21 -6.27 -16.79 9.37
N PHE A 22 -6.82 -16.65 10.58
CA PHE A 22 -8.07 -17.33 10.95
C PHE A 22 -9.28 -16.83 10.17
N ASN A 23 -9.29 -15.57 9.75
CA ASN A 23 -10.34 -15.03 8.90
C ASN A 23 -10.16 -15.43 7.42
N TRP A 24 -8.90 -15.55 6.98
CA TRP A 24 -8.51 -15.83 5.60
C TRP A 24 -8.88 -17.25 5.15
N VAL A 25 -8.77 -18.23 6.06
CA VAL A 25 -9.15 -19.63 5.77
C VAL A 25 -10.67 -19.83 5.54
N GLY A 26 -11.52 -18.84 5.82
CA GLY A 26 -12.92 -18.81 5.34
C GLY A 26 -13.90 -19.81 5.96
N PHE A 27 -13.52 -20.49 7.04
CA PHE A 27 -14.40 -21.44 7.72
C PHE A 27 -15.52 -20.76 8.53
N LYS A 28 -16.60 -21.50 8.82
CA LYS A 28 -17.71 -21.01 9.65
C LYS A 28 -17.22 -20.63 11.05
N THR A 29 -17.28 -19.34 11.35
CA THR A 29 -16.85 -18.77 12.63
C THR A 29 -18.07 -18.29 13.41
N LYS A 30 -18.10 -18.55 14.72
CA LYS A 30 -19.12 -18.03 15.64
C LYS A 30 -18.42 -17.22 16.71
N TYR A 31 -18.84 -15.97 16.88
CA TYR A 31 -18.37 -15.10 17.95
C TYR A 31 -19.17 -15.39 19.22
N LEU A 32 -18.46 -15.48 20.34
CA LEU A 32 -19.05 -15.64 21.66
C LEU A 32 -18.79 -14.37 22.43
N ASP A 33 -19.86 -13.68 22.82
CA ASP A 33 -19.74 -12.46 23.61
C ASP A 33 -19.21 -12.80 25.01
N TYR A 34 -18.19 -12.07 25.40
CA TYR A 34 -17.57 -12.19 26.71
C TYR A 34 -17.38 -10.80 27.28
N GLN A 35 -17.90 -10.58 28.50
CA GLN A 35 -17.66 -9.33 29.21
C GLN A 35 -16.23 -9.31 29.74
N ASN A 36 -15.43 -8.40 29.21
CA ASN A 36 -14.08 -8.21 29.67
C ASN A 36 -14.09 -7.64 31.10
N ARG A 37 -13.34 -8.24 32.01
CA ARG A 37 -13.17 -7.71 33.38
C ARG A 37 -11.99 -6.75 33.38
N ASP A 38 -12.15 -5.62 34.08
CA ASP A 38 -11.06 -4.66 34.23
C ASP A 38 -9.87 -5.30 34.93
N ARG A 39 -8.67 -4.97 34.46
CA ARG A 39 -7.43 -5.48 35.03
C ARG A 39 -7.21 -4.85 36.40
N ILE A 40 -7.05 -5.70 37.41
CA ILE A 40 -6.81 -5.29 38.80
C ILE A 40 -5.37 -4.77 38.97
N ALA A 41 -4.41 -5.27 38.17
CA ALA A 41 -3.02 -4.85 38.18
C ALA A 41 -2.33 -5.02 36.81
N GLY A 42 -1.30 -4.21 36.56
CA GLY A 42 -0.48 -4.25 35.34
C GLY A 42 -0.82 -3.16 34.32
N LYS A 43 0.12 -2.89 33.39
CA LYS A 43 -0.09 -1.98 32.27
C LYS A 43 -0.55 -2.74 31.03
N THR A 44 -1.24 -2.06 30.12
CA THR A 44 -1.63 -2.67 28.85
C THR A 44 -0.36 -2.99 28.04
N SER A 45 -0.25 -4.22 27.53
CA SER A 45 0.80 -4.57 26.56
C SER A 45 0.58 -3.89 25.21
N TRP A 46 -0.68 -3.51 24.95
CA TRP A 46 -1.15 -2.87 23.74
C TRP A 46 -1.39 -1.38 23.98
N SER A 47 -0.63 -0.54 23.28
CA SER A 47 -0.94 0.87 23.10
C SER A 47 -1.69 1.05 21.78
N PHE A 48 -2.46 2.14 21.67
CA PHE A 48 -3.17 2.48 20.44
C PHE A 48 -2.24 2.46 19.21
N TRP A 49 -1.06 3.09 19.33
CA TRP A 49 -0.05 3.13 18.25
C TRP A 49 0.50 1.77 17.86
N LYS A 50 0.74 0.87 18.83
CA LYS A 50 1.16 -0.51 18.53
C LYS A 50 0.05 -1.28 17.81
N LEU A 51 -1.21 -1.09 18.21
CA LEU A 51 -2.35 -1.73 17.59
C LEU A 51 -2.58 -1.22 16.15
N PHE A 52 -2.36 0.07 15.94
CA PHE A 52 -2.45 0.70 14.63
C PHE A 52 -1.36 0.18 13.68
N GLY A 53 -0.10 0.16 14.11
CA GLY A 53 1.00 -0.43 13.33
C GLY A 53 0.75 -1.90 12.98
N TYR A 54 0.27 -2.70 13.95
CA TYR A 54 -0.09 -4.10 13.74
C TYR A 54 -1.22 -4.28 12.70
N SER A 55 -2.15 -3.32 12.63
CA SER A 55 -3.23 -3.35 11.64
C SER A 55 -2.73 -3.02 10.23
N ILE A 56 -1.79 -2.06 10.11
CA ILE A 56 -1.13 -1.74 8.83
C ILE A 56 -0.33 -2.93 8.31
N GLU A 57 0.44 -3.60 9.17
CA GLU A 57 1.15 -4.83 8.80
C GLU A 57 0.20 -5.91 8.29
N GLY A 58 -0.97 -6.06 8.92
CA GLY A 58 -2.01 -6.97 8.45
C GLY A 58 -2.51 -6.62 7.04
N ILE A 59 -2.78 -5.34 6.77
CA ILE A 59 -3.23 -4.88 5.44
C ILE A 59 -2.14 -5.15 4.39
N ILE A 60 -0.87 -4.85 4.68
CA ILE A 60 0.23 -5.02 3.73
C ILE A 60 0.45 -6.50 3.39
N ASN A 61 0.32 -7.41 4.37
CA ASN A 61 0.58 -8.83 4.14
C ASN A 61 -0.59 -9.58 3.47
N PHE A 62 -1.83 -9.13 3.70
CA PHE A 62 -3.04 -9.81 3.20
C PHE A 62 -3.77 -9.01 2.11
N SER A 63 -3.14 -7.97 1.54
CA SER A 63 -3.75 -7.14 0.52
C SER A 63 -2.77 -6.62 -0.51
N GLU A 64 -3.19 -6.60 -1.76
CA GLU A 64 -2.48 -5.98 -2.89
C GLU A 64 -2.77 -4.47 -3.01
N VAL A 65 -3.62 -3.92 -2.12
CA VAL A 65 -4.03 -2.51 -2.15
C VAL A 65 -2.86 -1.52 -2.11
N PRO A 66 -1.82 -1.68 -1.27
CA PRO A 66 -0.70 -0.73 -1.25
C PRO A 66 0.04 -0.68 -2.59
N LEU A 67 0.23 -1.84 -3.23
CA LEU A 67 0.86 -1.94 -4.53
C LEU A 67 0.00 -1.26 -5.59
N MET A 68 -1.30 -1.54 -5.59
CA MET A 68 -2.25 -0.93 -6.54
C MET A 68 -2.27 0.61 -6.44
N ILE A 69 -2.18 1.16 -5.22
CA ILE A 69 -2.10 2.61 -5.01
C ILE A 69 -0.79 3.17 -5.57
N ALA A 70 0.35 2.54 -5.29
CA ALA A 70 1.65 2.96 -5.81
C ALA A 70 1.67 2.96 -7.35
N SER A 71 1.20 1.88 -7.97
CA SER A 71 1.10 1.78 -9.43
C SER A 71 0.15 2.83 -10.02
N ALA A 72 -0.99 3.10 -9.38
CA ALA A 72 -1.92 4.15 -9.84
C ALA A 72 -1.29 5.54 -9.80
N VAL A 73 -0.55 5.88 -8.73
CA VAL A 73 0.18 7.15 -8.63
C VAL A 73 1.28 7.24 -9.69
N GLY A 74 2.02 6.15 -9.94
CA GLY A 74 3.03 6.09 -10.99
C GLY A 74 2.46 6.39 -12.38
N ILE A 75 1.31 5.80 -12.71
CA ILE A 75 0.60 6.05 -13.98
C ILE A 75 0.19 7.52 -14.11
N ILE A 76 -0.38 8.12 -13.06
CA ILE A 76 -0.77 9.53 -13.06
C ILE A 76 0.44 10.44 -13.28
N ALA A 77 1.55 10.17 -12.57
CA ALA A 77 2.79 10.93 -12.73
C ALA A 77 3.35 10.81 -14.16
N PHE A 78 3.29 9.62 -14.75
CA PHE A 78 3.70 9.40 -16.14
C PHE A 78 2.84 10.18 -17.15
N LEU A 79 1.52 10.20 -16.96
CA LEU A 79 0.62 10.99 -17.81
C LEU A 79 0.91 12.51 -17.70
N LEU A 80 1.18 13.01 -16.51
CA LEU A 80 1.59 14.42 -16.30
C LEU A 80 2.94 14.73 -16.95
N ALA A 81 3.88 13.78 -16.93
CA ALA A 81 5.16 13.92 -17.64
C ALA A 81 4.96 14.06 -19.16
N ILE A 82 4.08 13.25 -19.76
CA ILE A 82 3.74 13.35 -21.19
C ILE A 82 3.06 14.69 -21.50
N LEU A 83 2.11 15.13 -20.69
CA LEU A 83 1.41 16.41 -20.89
C LEU A 83 2.36 17.61 -20.82
N SER A 84 3.26 17.61 -19.82
CA SER A 84 4.28 18.65 -19.70
C SER A 84 5.24 18.64 -20.89
N MET A 85 5.68 17.47 -21.36
CA MET A 85 6.50 17.33 -22.57
C MET A 85 5.80 17.95 -23.79
N ALA A 86 4.53 17.61 -24.02
CA ALA A 86 3.75 18.13 -25.14
C ALA A 86 3.60 19.66 -25.07
N PHE A 87 3.29 20.20 -23.89
CA PHE A 87 3.19 21.65 -23.66
C PHE A 87 4.50 22.38 -24.00
N ILE A 88 5.64 21.81 -23.63
CA ILE A 88 6.97 22.39 -23.90
C ILE A 88 7.27 22.42 -25.40
N VAL A 89 7.00 21.32 -26.11
CA VAL A 89 7.22 21.22 -27.57
C VAL A 89 6.39 22.28 -28.30
N VAL A 90 5.10 22.39 -27.95
CA VAL A 90 4.20 23.41 -28.50
C VAL A 90 4.72 24.82 -28.19
N ARG A 91 5.05 25.12 -26.93
CA ARG A 91 5.58 26.43 -26.53
C ARG A 91 6.86 26.80 -27.28
N LYS A 92 7.77 25.84 -27.50
CA LYS A 92 9.02 26.06 -28.23
C LYS A 92 8.78 26.44 -29.68
N ILE A 93 7.79 25.84 -30.34
CA ILE A 93 7.44 26.14 -31.73
C ILE A 93 6.81 27.52 -31.88
N PHE A 94 5.91 27.93 -30.96
CA PHE A 94 5.14 29.17 -31.11
C PHE A 94 5.77 30.42 -30.49
N TYR A 95 6.44 30.32 -29.34
CA TYR A 95 6.85 31.50 -28.54
C TYR A 95 8.37 31.67 -28.38
N GLY A 96 9.20 30.79 -28.96
CA GLY A 96 10.63 31.05 -29.23
C GLY A 96 11.52 31.43 -28.05
N GLY A 97 11.08 31.29 -26.79
CA GLY A 97 11.81 31.79 -25.62
C GLY A 97 11.39 31.08 -24.34
N SER A 98 12.20 30.14 -23.89
CA SER A 98 12.15 29.59 -22.54
C SER A 98 13.56 29.26 -22.09
N VAL A 99 13.79 29.35 -20.77
CA VAL A 99 15.06 29.00 -20.13
C VAL A 99 15.48 27.60 -20.60
N ASN A 100 16.63 27.54 -21.28
CA ASN A 100 17.15 26.30 -21.85
C ASN A 100 17.35 25.25 -20.73
N GLY A 101 16.90 24.03 -20.97
CA GLY A 101 17.19 22.88 -20.10
C GLY A 101 16.20 22.63 -18.95
N TRP A 102 15.47 23.63 -18.46
CA TRP A 102 14.50 23.44 -17.35
C TRP A 102 13.37 22.49 -17.74
N ALA A 103 12.86 22.68 -18.94
CA ALA A 103 11.74 21.95 -19.49
C ALA A 103 12.07 20.44 -19.72
N SER A 104 13.26 20.17 -20.27
CA SER A 104 13.78 18.80 -20.41
C SER A 104 14.09 18.15 -19.07
N LEU A 105 14.60 18.90 -18.08
CA LEU A 105 14.87 18.39 -16.74
C LEU A 105 13.58 17.95 -16.04
N VAL A 106 12.55 18.80 -16.03
CA VAL A 106 11.25 18.48 -15.40
C VAL A 106 10.64 17.23 -16.04
N THR A 107 10.71 17.12 -17.37
CA THR A 107 10.17 15.97 -18.11
C THR A 107 10.92 14.67 -17.78
N ILE A 108 12.26 14.70 -17.72
CA ILE A 108 13.08 13.54 -17.39
C ILE A 108 12.85 13.11 -15.94
N VAL A 109 12.81 14.05 -14.99
CA VAL A 109 12.60 13.76 -13.56
C VAL A 109 11.20 13.19 -13.32
N LEU A 110 10.15 13.77 -13.91
CA LEU A 110 8.79 13.24 -13.79
C LEU A 110 8.63 11.88 -14.51
N GLY A 111 9.28 11.70 -15.67
CA GLY A 111 9.27 10.44 -16.42
C GLY A 111 9.98 9.31 -15.67
N MET A 112 11.18 9.57 -15.15
CA MET A 112 11.92 8.60 -14.33
C MET A 112 11.21 8.32 -13.00
N GLY A 113 10.68 9.35 -12.34
CA GLY A 113 9.93 9.19 -11.09
C GLY A 113 8.64 8.40 -11.27
N GLY A 114 7.91 8.63 -12.36
CA GLY A 114 6.71 7.86 -12.71
C GLY A 114 7.01 6.38 -12.98
N LEU A 115 8.09 6.08 -13.71
CA LEU A 115 8.55 4.72 -13.97
C LEU A 115 9.01 4.00 -12.69
N GLN A 116 9.75 4.68 -11.82
CA GLN A 116 10.22 4.13 -10.55
C GLN A 116 9.09 3.79 -9.57
N LEU A 117 7.95 4.47 -9.66
CA LEU A 117 6.78 4.18 -8.82
C LEU A 117 5.88 3.10 -9.42
N PHE A 118 5.98 2.87 -10.73
CA PHE A 118 5.25 1.81 -11.42
C PHE A 118 5.90 0.43 -11.22
N CYS A 119 7.23 0.40 -11.16
CA CYS A 119 8.04 -0.79 -10.85
C CYS A 119 8.20 -1.01 -9.35
#